data_AF-A0A2L2XJY9-F1
#
_entry.id   AF-A0A2L2XJY9-F1
#
_cell.length_a   1.000
_cell.length_b   1.000
_cell.length_c   1.000
_cell.angle_alpha   90.00
_cell.angle_beta   90.00
_cell.angle_gamma   90.00
#
_symmetry.space_group_name_H-M   'P 1'
#
loop_
_entity.id
_entity.type
_entity.pdbx_description
1 polymer ?
#
loop_
_entity_poly.entity_id
_entity_poly.type
_entity_poly.pdbx_seq_one_letter_code
_entity_poly.pdbx_strand_id
1 'polypeptide(L)'
;MARQGKRVDRYSSLDSDRVMLLSQLSSGNLDALVAVKCLDEGVDIPQVSQGIILAADASPRQFIQRRGRILPAAAAKKGTLIDVFPP
;
A
#
# COMPACT_ATOMS: atom_id res chain seq x y z
N MET A 1 2.55 17.83 22.73
CA MET A 1 2.53 16.65 21.83
C MET A 1 3.40 16.95 20.62
N ALA A 2 4.56 16.29 20.49
CA ALA A 2 5.43 16.50 19.35
C ALA A 2 4.76 15.93 18.08
N ARG A 3 4.53 16.77 17.06
CA ARG A 3 4.23 16.28 15.71
C ARG A 3 5.50 15.61 15.20
N GLN A 4 5.61 14.30 15.36
CA GLN A 4 6.65 13.53 14.71
C GLN A 4 6.37 13.56 13.21
N GLY A 5 7.26 14.18 12.43
CA GLY A 5 7.13 14.19 10.97
C GLY A 5 7.26 12.76 10.45
N LYS A 6 6.24 12.27 9.76
CA LYS A 6 6.31 10.98 9.06
C LYS A 6 7.11 11.17 7.77
N ARG A 7 8.07 10.29 7.52
CA ARG A 7 8.81 10.19 6.26
C ARG A 7 7.94 9.41 5.28
N VAL A 8 7.36 10.12 4.33
CA VAL A 8 6.40 9.57 3.39
C VAL A 8 6.88 9.88 1.99
N ASP A 9 6.80 8.87 1.11
CA ASP A 9 7.08 9.07 -0.31
C ASP A 9 5.96 8.52 -1.19
N ARG A 10 5.95 8.93 -2.46
CA ARG A 10 5.01 8.42 -3.45
C ARG A 10 5.50 7.10 -4.02
N TYR A 11 4.57 6.25 -4.43
CA TYR A 11 4.86 5.03 -5.17
C TYR A 11 3.89 4.86 -6.34
N SER A 12 4.45 4.66 -7.53
CA SER A 12 3.75 4.49 -8.80
C SER A 12 4.43 3.39 -9.63
N SER A 13 3.71 2.84 -10.61
CA SER A 13 4.28 1.86 -11.55
C SER A 13 5.38 2.45 -12.44
N LEU A 14 5.36 3.76 -12.65
CA LEU A 14 6.26 4.52 -13.52
C LEU A 14 7.59 4.92 -12.85
N ASP A 15 7.69 4.76 -11.53
CA ASP A 15 8.88 5.17 -10.79
C ASP A 15 10.05 4.21 -11.13
N SER A 16 11.19 4.77 -11.53
CA SER A 16 12.38 3.98 -11.90
C SER A 16 13.09 3.38 -10.67
N ASP A 17 12.86 3.94 -9.50
CA ASP A 17 13.51 3.65 -8.22
C ASP A 17 12.61 2.84 -7.26
N ARG A 18 11.55 2.19 -7.77
CA ARG A 18 10.60 1.38 -6.98
C ARG A 18 11.26 0.40 -6.02
N VAL A 19 12.32 -0.28 -6.44
CA VAL A 19 13.06 -1.24 -5.61
C VAL A 19 13.67 -0.54 -4.40
N MET A 20 14.22 0.66 -4.58
CA MET A 20 14.78 1.47 -3.51
C MET A 20 13.68 1.93 -2.54
N LEU A 21 12.55 2.44 -3.05
CA LEU A 21 11.42 2.89 -2.22
C LEU A 21 10.86 1.75 -1.35
N LEU A 22 10.66 0.57 -1.93
CA LEU A 22 10.21 -0.61 -1.19
C LEU A 22 11.23 -1.06 -0.14
N SER A 23 12.54 -0.98 -0.45
CA SER A 23 13.60 -1.27 0.50
C SER A 23 13.66 -0.24 1.65
N GLN A 24 13.42 1.03 1.37
CA GLN A 24 13.35 2.06 2.40
C GLN A 24 12.14 1.87 3.31
N LEU A 25 11.00 1.46 2.77
CA LEU A 25 9.82 1.12 3.56
C LEU A 25 10.08 -0.10 4.45
N SER A 26 10.66 -1.17 3.91
CA SER A 26 10.90 -2.40 4.68
C SER A 26 11.99 -2.26 5.75
N SER A 27 12.95 -1.37 5.54
CA SER A 27 14.01 -1.04 6.52
C SER A 27 13.59 0.02 7.55
N GLY A 28 12.40 0.63 7.40
CA GLY A 28 11.94 1.70 8.29
C GLY A 28 12.63 3.06 8.06
N ASN A 29 13.29 3.23 6.91
CA ASN A 29 13.79 4.53 6.45
C ASN A 29 12.67 5.43 5.93
N LEU A 30 11.60 4.83 5.39
CA LEU A 30 10.30 5.46 5.18
C LEU A 30 9.28 4.90 6.17
N ASP A 31 8.40 5.77 6.65
CA ASP A 31 7.31 5.40 7.55
C ASP A 31 6.06 4.94 6.77
N ALA A 32 5.88 5.44 5.54
CA ALA A 32 4.77 5.04 4.67
C ALA A 32 5.08 5.32 3.19
N LEU A 33 4.40 4.59 2.30
CA LEU A 33 4.32 4.90 0.87
C LEU A 33 2.88 5.26 0.49
N VAL A 34 2.74 6.28 -0.35
CA VAL A 34 1.45 6.65 -0.95
C VAL A 34 1.40 6.09 -2.35
N ALA A 35 0.72 4.95 -2.47
CA ALA A 35 0.44 4.28 -3.73
C ALA A 35 -0.71 4.97 -4.46
N VAL A 36 -0.49 5.43 -5.69
CA VAL A 36 -1.53 6.07 -6.51
C VAL A 36 -1.79 5.23 -7.75
N LYS A 37 -3.02 4.68 -7.89
CA LYS A 37 -3.50 3.86 -9.04
C LYS A 37 -2.70 2.59 -9.37
N CYS A 38 -1.49 2.44 -8.83
CA CYS A 38 -0.58 1.35 -9.18
C CYS A 38 -1.08 -0.03 -8.74
N LEU A 39 -1.95 -0.11 -7.72
CA LEU A 39 -2.57 -1.36 -7.32
C LEU A 39 -3.55 -1.89 -8.38
N ASP A 40 -4.22 -0.99 -9.11
CA ASP A 40 -5.13 -1.35 -10.22
C ASP A 40 -4.34 -1.75 -11.47
N GLU A 41 -3.14 -1.21 -11.63
CA GLU A 41 -2.18 -1.58 -12.68
C GLU A 41 -1.49 -2.93 -12.38
N GLY A 42 -1.87 -3.60 -11.29
CA GLY A 42 -1.39 -4.94 -10.94
C GLY A 42 -0.07 -4.94 -10.16
N VAL A 43 0.35 -3.80 -9.59
CA VAL A 43 1.53 -3.74 -8.74
C VAL A 43 1.23 -4.30 -7.36
N ASP A 44 1.98 -5.33 -6.95
CA ASP A 44 1.98 -5.84 -5.60
C ASP A 44 2.87 -4.99 -4.68
N ILE A 45 2.41 -4.71 -3.46
CA ILE A 45 3.22 -4.06 -2.40
C ILE A 45 3.52 -5.12 -1.34
N PRO A 46 4.62 -5.88 -1.49
CA PRO A 46 4.94 -6.96 -0.56
C PRO A 46 5.31 -6.41 0.83
N GLN A 47 4.92 -7.15 1.87
CA GLN A 47 5.41 -7.01 3.26
C GLN A 47 4.99 -5.76 4.05
N VAL A 48 3.86 -5.13 3.72
CA VAL A 48 3.24 -4.14 4.61
C VAL A 48 2.41 -4.82 5.71
N SER A 49 2.60 -4.39 6.96
CA SER A 49 1.78 -4.85 8.10
C SER A 49 0.46 -4.08 8.20
N GLN A 50 0.38 -2.90 7.58
CA GLN A 50 -0.81 -2.06 7.58
C GLN A 50 -1.01 -1.42 6.21
N GLY A 51 -2.25 -1.38 5.75
CA GLY A 51 -2.67 -0.67 4.54
C GLY A 51 -3.91 0.18 4.80
N ILE A 52 -3.99 1.32 4.12
CA ILE A 52 -5.18 2.18 4.11
C ILE A 52 -5.58 2.40 2.66
N ILE A 53 -6.82 2.08 2.31
CA ILE A 53 -7.39 2.30 0.99
C ILE A 53 -8.29 3.54 1.07
N LEU A 54 -7.90 4.57 0.32
CA LEU A 54 -8.59 5.85 0.18
C LEU A 54 -9.19 5.97 -1.22
N ALA A 55 -10.08 5.04 -1.58
CA ALA A 55 -10.72 5.02 -2.89
C ALA A 55 -12.15 4.52 -2.76
N ALA A 56 -13.08 5.21 -3.43
CA ALA A 56 -14.44 4.74 -3.62
C ALA A 56 -14.46 3.88 -4.89
N ASP A 57 -14.45 2.56 -4.73
CA ASP A 57 -14.46 1.64 -5.87
C ASP A 57 -15.88 1.37 -6.37
N ALA A 58 -16.05 1.40 -7.69
CA ALA A 58 -17.35 1.21 -8.33
C ALA A 58 -17.74 -0.27 -8.54
N SER A 59 -16.82 -1.23 -8.37
CA SER A 59 -17.12 -2.65 -8.58
C SER A 59 -16.59 -3.57 -7.46
N PRO A 60 -17.40 -4.52 -6.95
CA PRO A 60 -16.99 -5.47 -5.91
C PRO A 60 -15.76 -6.31 -6.30
N ARG A 61 -15.62 -6.63 -7.59
CA ARG A 61 -14.50 -7.44 -8.09
C ARG A 61 -13.16 -6.70 -8.00
N GLN A 62 -13.11 -5.43 -8.38
CA GLN A 62 -11.89 -4.61 -8.26
C GLN A 62 -11.50 -4.40 -6.81
N PHE A 63 -12.49 -4.15 -5.94
CA PHE A 63 -12.29 -4.01 -4.50
C PHE A 63 -11.56 -5.23 -3.89
N ILE A 64 -12.03 -6.45 -4.18
CA ILE A 64 -11.40 -7.68 -3.68
C ILE A 64 -9.98 -7.85 -4.24
N GLN A 65 -9.78 -7.60 -5.54
CA GLN A 65 -8.47 -7.79 -6.17
C GLN A 65 -7.42 -6.79 -5.65
N ARG A 66 -7.77 -5.51 -5.50
CA ARG A 66 -6.88 -4.48 -4.98
C ARG A 66 -6.38 -4.82 -3.58
N ARG A 67 -7.28 -5.30 -2.71
CA ARG A 67 -6.92 -5.74 -1.35
C ARG A 67 -5.89 -6.87 -1.37
N GLY A 68 -6.02 -7.81 -2.31
CA GLY A 68 -5.06 -8.92 -2.48
C GLY A 68 -3.65 -8.48 -2.89
N ARG A 69 -3.51 -7.30 -3.53
CA ARG A 69 -2.22 -6.69 -3.89
C ARG A 69 -1.48 -6.04 -2.73
N ILE A 70 -2.20 -5.74 -1.65
CA ILE A 70 -1.66 -5.14 -0.41
C ILE A 70 -1.42 -6.22 0.66
N LEU A 71 -2.42 -7.09 0.89
CA LEU A 71 -2.34 -8.20 1.83
C LEU A 71 -2.56 -9.51 1.08
N PRO A 72 -1.49 -10.17 0.62
CA PRO A 72 -1.58 -11.45 -0.06
C PRO A 72 -2.16 -12.51 0.88
N ALA A 73 -3.06 -13.36 0.37
CA ALA A 73 -3.68 -14.45 1.14
C ALA A 73 -2.66 -15.45 1.72
N ALA A 74 -1.46 -15.54 1.11
CA ALA A 74 -0.36 -16.40 1.56
C ALA A 74 0.54 -15.78 2.64
N ALA A 75 0.27 -14.55 3.09
CA ALA A 75 1.12 -13.88 4.07
C ALA A 75 0.96 -14.51 5.46
N ALA A 76 2.03 -15.12 5.98
CA ALA A 76 2.07 -15.68 7.34
C ALA A 76 1.98 -14.61 8.45
N LYS A 77 2.17 -13.34 8.10
CA LYS A 77 2.08 -12.20 9.03
C LYS A 77 0.66 -11.63 9.04
N LYS A 78 0.10 -11.45 10.24
CA LYS A 78 -1.15 -10.71 10.45
C LYS A 78 -0.93 -9.25 10.03
N GLY A 79 -1.75 -8.78 9.09
CA GLY A 79 -1.79 -7.37 8.67
C GLY A 79 -3.17 -6.77 8.89
N THR A 80 -3.24 -5.43 8.96
CA THR A 80 -4.50 -4.68 9.06
C THR A 80 -4.73 -3.90 7.77
N LEU A 81 -5.92 -4.02 7.20
CA LEU A 81 -6.35 -3.21 6.06
C LEU A 81 -7.57 -2.40 6.44
N ILE A 82 -7.51 -1.10 6.20
CA ILE A 82 -8.60 -0.16 6.49
C ILE A 82 -9.12 0.35 5.15
N ASP A 83 -10.38 0.06 4.85
CA ASP A 83 -11.12 0.64 3.74
C ASP A 83 -11.89 1.86 4.25
N VAL A 84 -11.53 3.06 3.79
CA VAL A 84 -12.19 4.29 4.25
C VAL A 84 -13.53 4.50 3.54
N PHE A 85 -13.64 4.02 2.31
CA PHE A 85 -14.87 4.05 1.51
C PHE A 85 -15.17 2.63 1.00
N PRO A 86 -15.79 1.77 1.83
CA PRO A 86 -16.22 0.45 1.38
C PRO A 86 -17.27 0.57 0.24
N PRO A 87 -17.39 -0.45 -0.61
CA PRO A 87 -18.35 -0.48 -1.72
C PRO A 87 -19.82 -0.43 -1.27
#